data_AF-R3WZG8-F1
#
_entry.id   AF-R3WZG8-F1
#
_cell.length_a   1.000
_cell.length_b   1.000
_cell.length_c   1.000
_cell.angle_alpha   90.00
_cell.angle_beta   90.00
_cell.angle_gamma   90.00
#
_symmetry.space_group_name_H-M   'P 1'
#
loop_
_entity.id
_entity.type
_entity.pdbx_description
1 polymer ?
#
loop_
_entity_poly.entity_id
_entity_poly.type
_entity_poly.pdbx_seq_one_letter_code
_entity_poly.pdbx_strand_id
1 'polypeptide(L)'
;MKKIILIAVIFIGGIFYSTTAKASVFGREEIPADTQETYFQENFLSEFSDSDKLTVLPDGGVLHGRATVSSVDDPSIIISTYDSATDSQAISVGELKKLYKAEKELSDLGYVYLSTDDKSTSVPTKIMSLDYGASYSSNKFTGSGWRFGGFLFKAINSPFPNLIWSSHVDSGLVGTKSQANYTHDNGSQSVYQGVFVNVDQRLSVSNTRVYYSYSPKDGTYYFVGNVDSKL
;
A
#
# COMPACT_ATOMS: atom_id res chain seq x y z
N MET A 1 -17.35 82.35 12.97
CA MET A 1 -18.33 81.42 12.38
C MET A 1 -17.72 80.75 11.16
N LYS A 2 -17.46 79.44 11.25
CA LYS A 2 -17.59 78.41 10.20
C LYS A 2 -16.95 77.15 10.78
N LYS A 3 -17.82 76.24 11.23
CA LYS A 3 -17.46 74.94 11.81
C LYS A 3 -17.02 74.04 10.67
N ILE A 4 -15.79 73.52 10.74
CA ILE A 4 -15.31 72.49 9.83
C ILE A 4 -15.84 71.15 10.36
N ILE A 5 -16.69 70.51 9.57
CA ILE A 5 -17.24 69.17 9.83
C ILE A 5 -16.16 68.17 9.46
N LEU A 6 -15.65 67.45 10.45
CA LEU A 6 -14.73 66.33 10.28
C LEU A 6 -15.56 65.08 9.96
N ILE A 7 -15.46 64.56 8.75
CA ILE A 7 -16.04 63.25 8.38
C ILE A 7 -15.13 62.17 8.95
N ALA A 8 -15.57 61.50 10.00
CA ALA A 8 -14.93 60.31 10.53
C ALA A 8 -15.19 59.13 9.58
N VAL A 9 -14.15 58.70 8.87
CA VAL A 9 -14.16 57.43 8.13
C VAL A 9 -13.99 56.31 9.16
N ILE A 10 -15.07 55.61 9.44
CA ILE A 10 -15.07 54.40 10.27
C ILE A 10 -14.48 53.27 9.40
N PHE A 11 -13.18 53.00 9.55
CA PHE A 11 -12.60 51.74 9.12
C PHE A 11 -13.01 50.68 10.15
N ILE A 12 -14.03 49.88 9.84
CA ILE A 12 -14.31 48.64 10.57
C ILE A 12 -13.17 47.68 10.22
N GLY A 13 -12.11 47.72 11.01
CA GLY A 13 -11.09 46.68 11.04
C GLY A 13 -11.75 45.39 11.53
N GLY A 14 -12.21 44.56 10.60
CA GLY A 14 -12.52 43.18 10.87
C GLY A 14 -11.24 42.49 11.34
N ILE A 15 -11.11 42.30 12.65
CA ILE A 15 -10.12 41.40 13.22
C ILE A 15 -10.51 40.00 12.74
N PHE A 16 -9.96 39.59 11.61
CA PHE A 16 -9.89 38.17 11.27
C PHE A 16 -8.99 37.54 12.32
N TYR A 17 -9.60 36.87 13.28
CA TYR A 17 -8.91 35.83 14.05
C TYR A 17 -8.52 34.74 13.04
N SER A 18 -7.36 34.90 12.41
CA SER A 18 -6.68 33.75 11.81
C SER A 18 -6.27 32.88 12.99
N THR A 19 -7.09 31.88 13.29
CA THR A 19 -6.64 30.73 14.06
C THR A 19 -5.48 30.14 13.26
N THR A 20 -4.25 30.48 13.64
CA THR A 20 -3.10 29.69 13.25
C THR A 20 -3.33 28.34 13.90
N ALA A 21 -3.98 27.42 13.18
CA ALA A 21 -3.89 26.01 13.49
C ALA A 21 -2.39 25.73 13.56
N LYS A 22 -1.89 25.52 14.77
CA LYS A 22 -0.58 24.92 14.96
C LYS A 22 -0.63 23.66 14.11
N ALA A 23 0.16 23.63 13.04
CA ALA A 23 0.48 22.37 12.40
C ALA A 23 1.08 21.52 13.51
N SER A 24 0.28 20.61 14.07
CA SER A 24 0.83 19.48 14.79
C SER A 24 1.64 18.75 13.74
N VAL A 25 2.95 18.97 13.76
CA VAL A 25 3.90 17.98 13.29
C VAL A 25 3.51 16.74 14.07
N PHE A 26 2.72 15.86 13.44
CA PHE A 26 2.42 14.56 13.97
C PHE A 26 3.79 13.92 14.17
N GLY A 27 4.21 13.81 15.43
CA GLY A 27 5.35 12.99 15.78
C GLY A 27 5.10 11.64 15.16
N ARG A 28 5.97 11.24 14.23
CA ARG A 28 5.93 9.95 13.57
C ARG A 28 6.32 8.96 14.67
N GLU A 29 5.33 8.44 15.38
CA GLU A 29 5.55 7.30 16.26
C GLU A 29 5.86 6.13 15.34
N GLU A 30 7.16 5.85 15.17
CA GLU A 30 7.62 4.62 14.51
C GLU A 30 6.99 3.46 15.28
N ILE A 31 6.15 2.69 14.60
CA ILE A 31 5.69 1.43 15.16
C ILE A 31 6.94 0.55 15.26
N PRO A 32 7.32 0.07 16.46
CA PRO A 32 8.53 -0.73 16.59
C PRO A 32 8.44 -1.95 15.66
N ALA A 33 9.59 -2.36 15.11
CA ALA A 33 9.68 -3.39 14.09
C ALA A 33 9.00 -4.71 14.52
N ASP A 34 9.00 -4.98 15.83
CA ASP A 34 8.35 -6.11 16.50
C ASP A 34 6.84 -6.19 16.22
N THR A 35 6.18 -5.05 16.15
CA THR A 35 4.74 -4.91 15.99
C THR A 35 4.37 -5.10 14.52
N GLN A 36 5.14 -4.50 13.60
CA GLN A 36 4.91 -4.62 12.15
C GLN A 36 5.03 -6.06 11.61
N GLU A 37 5.99 -6.84 12.14
CA GLU A 37 6.20 -8.24 11.77
C GLU A 37 5.11 -9.16 12.35
N THR A 38 4.71 -8.89 13.60
CA THR A 38 3.55 -9.54 14.23
C THR A 38 2.30 -9.33 13.37
N TYR A 39 2.07 -8.11 12.87
CA TYR A 39 0.98 -7.84 11.93
C TYR A 39 1.11 -8.65 10.62
N PHE A 40 2.28 -8.75 9.99
CA PHE A 40 2.45 -9.54 8.74
C PHE A 40 2.18 -11.04 8.94
N GLN A 41 2.72 -11.61 10.02
CA GLN A 41 2.53 -13.01 10.35
C GLN A 41 1.08 -13.31 10.78
N GLU A 42 0.45 -12.42 11.55
CA GLU A 42 -0.92 -12.59 12.05
C GLU A 42 -1.99 -12.32 11.00
N ASN A 43 -1.70 -11.55 9.94
CA ASN A 43 -2.70 -11.19 8.94
C ASN A 43 -2.53 -11.91 7.59
N PHE A 44 -1.33 -11.91 7.01
CA PHE A 44 -1.13 -12.56 5.71
C PHE A 44 -0.85 -14.06 5.85
N LEU A 45 0.09 -14.44 6.71
CA LEU A 45 0.51 -15.84 6.83
C LEU A 45 -0.45 -16.70 7.67
N SER A 46 -1.42 -16.08 8.35
CA SER A 46 -2.49 -16.79 9.07
C SER A 46 -3.55 -17.35 8.13
N GLU A 47 -3.65 -16.83 6.91
CA GLU A 47 -4.56 -17.35 5.88
C GLU A 47 -4.05 -18.67 5.24
N PHE A 48 -2.81 -19.08 5.53
CA PHE A 48 -2.16 -20.24 4.94
C PHE A 48 -1.71 -21.27 5.96
N SER A 49 -1.71 -22.53 5.54
CA SER A 49 -1.09 -23.63 6.27
C SER A 49 0.44 -23.55 6.17
N ASP A 50 1.16 -24.07 7.16
CA ASP A 50 2.63 -24.05 7.16
C ASP A 50 3.26 -24.79 5.97
N SER A 51 2.52 -25.70 5.33
CA SER A 51 2.96 -26.43 4.13
C SER A 51 2.73 -25.69 2.83
N ASP A 52 1.89 -24.65 2.82
CA ASP A 52 1.58 -23.91 1.59
C ASP A 52 2.84 -23.22 1.06
N LYS A 53 2.93 -23.15 -0.26
CA LYS A 53 4.11 -22.64 -0.97
C LYS A 53 3.90 -21.20 -1.41
N LEU A 54 4.94 -20.39 -1.16
CA LEU A 54 4.99 -18.97 -1.47
C LEU A 54 6.24 -18.66 -2.30
N THR A 55 6.10 -17.78 -3.29
CA THR A 55 7.22 -17.25 -4.06
C THR A 55 7.51 -15.82 -3.61
N VAL A 56 8.75 -15.54 -3.21
CA VAL A 56 9.23 -14.16 -3.01
C VAL A 56 9.60 -13.57 -4.37
N LEU A 57 8.98 -12.45 -4.72
CA LEU A 57 9.16 -11.78 -6.01
C LEU A 57 10.32 -10.77 -5.97
N PRO A 58 10.86 -10.37 -7.14
CA PRO A 58 11.97 -9.41 -7.21
C PRO A 58 11.67 -8.03 -6.61
N ASP A 59 10.41 -7.66 -6.40
CA ASP A 59 10.01 -6.41 -5.74
C ASP A 59 9.89 -6.53 -4.21
N GLY A 60 10.33 -7.68 -3.67
CA GLY A 60 10.27 -8.03 -2.25
C GLY A 60 8.88 -8.47 -1.78
N GLY A 61 7.87 -8.47 -2.66
CA GLY A 61 6.55 -8.99 -2.33
C GLY A 61 6.50 -10.51 -2.31
N VAL A 62 5.44 -11.06 -1.72
CA VAL A 62 5.24 -12.50 -1.56
C VAL A 62 3.96 -12.91 -2.28
N LEU A 63 4.07 -13.89 -3.18
CA LEU A 63 2.97 -14.43 -3.97
C LEU A 63 2.59 -15.83 -3.47
N HIS A 64 1.29 -16.04 -3.27
CA HIS A 64 0.66 -17.36 -3.20
C HIS A 64 -0.11 -17.64 -4.50
N GLY A 65 0.02 -18.86 -5.02
CA GLY A 65 -0.65 -19.29 -6.24
C GLY A 65 0.03 -18.79 -7.51
N ARG A 66 -0.77 -18.56 -8.56
CA ARG A 66 -0.29 -18.26 -9.90
C ARG A 66 -0.61 -16.83 -10.32
N ALA A 67 0.36 -16.16 -10.90
CA ALA A 67 0.21 -14.82 -11.43
C ALA A 67 0.99 -14.61 -12.73
N THR A 68 0.49 -13.72 -13.57
CA THR A 68 1.19 -13.28 -14.79
C THR A 68 1.39 -11.77 -14.76
N VAL A 69 2.62 -11.31 -14.98
CA VAL A 69 2.97 -9.90 -15.07
C VAL A 69 3.08 -9.49 -16.53
N SER A 70 2.34 -8.46 -16.93
CA SER A 70 2.35 -7.89 -18.29
C SER A 70 2.70 -6.40 -18.29
N SER A 71 3.04 -5.87 -19.46
CA SER A 71 3.13 -4.42 -19.63
C SER A 71 1.76 -3.77 -19.46
N VAL A 72 1.73 -2.54 -18.92
CA VAL A 72 0.52 -1.72 -18.91
C VAL A 72 0.21 -1.14 -20.28
N ASP A 73 1.24 -0.77 -21.04
CA ASP A 73 1.06 -0.10 -22.34
C ASP A 73 0.61 -1.08 -23.42
N ASP A 74 1.00 -2.35 -23.28
CA ASP A 74 0.51 -3.46 -24.09
C ASP A 74 0.37 -4.73 -23.23
N PRO A 75 -0.84 -5.04 -22.73
CA PRO A 75 -1.08 -6.23 -21.91
C PRO A 75 -0.85 -7.58 -22.60
N SER A 76 -0.64 -7.61 -23.91
CA SER A 76 -0.24 -8.84 -24.62
C SER A 76 1.23 -9.19 -24.42
N ILE A 77 2.05 -8.21 -24.05
CA ILE A 77 3.47 -8.41 -23.72
C ILE A 77 3.57 -8.95 -22.29
N ILE A 78 3.79 -10.26 -22.19
CA ILE A 78 4.06 -10.93 -20.92
C ILE A 78 5.52 -10.74 -20.53
N ILE A 79 5.75 -10.18 -19.35
CA ILE A 79 7.07 -9.93 -18.76
C ILE A 79 7.53 -11.13 -17.97
N SER A 80 6.65 -11.72 -17.17
CA SER A 80 6.95 -12.89 -16.35
C SER A 80 5.69 -13.64 -15.94
N THR A 81 5.85 -14.91 -15.62
CA THR A 81 4.81 -15.75 -15.01
C THR A 81 5.39 -16.41 -13.78
N TYR A 82 4.62 -16.42 -12.69
CA TYR A 82 4.99 -16.99 -11.41
C TYR A 82 3.93 -18.00 -10.98
N ASP A 83 4.36 -19.08 -10.33
CA ASP A 83 3.48 -20.13 -9.86
C ASP A 83 4.12 -20.79 -8.62
N SER A 84 3.63 -20.43 -7.43
CA SER A 84 4.26 -20.86 -6.18
C SER A 84 4.23 -22.37 -5.97
N ALA A 85 3.35 -23.11 -6.67
CA ALA A 85 3.31 -24.57 -6.58
C ALA A 85 4.44 -25.25 -7.36
N THR A 86 5.01 -24.58 -8.36
CA THR A 86 6.01 -25.18 -9.28
C THR A 86 7.34 -24.44 -9.31
N ASP A 87 7.40 -23.23 -8.73
CA ASP A 87 8.63 -22.45 -8.66
C ASP A 87 9.66 -23.15 -7.76
N SER A 88 10.84 -23.40 -8.32
CA SER A 88 11.97 -24.00 -7.61
C SER A 88 12.46 -23.17 -6.42
N GLN A 89 12.17 -21.86 -6.41
CA GLN A 89 12.52 -20.92 -5.34
C GLN A 89 11.36 -20.72 -4.35
N ALA A 90 10.24 -21.44 -4.51
CA ALA A 90 9.12 -21.35 -3.58
C ALA A 90 9.46 -21.99 -2.22
N ILE A 91 9.29 -21.19 -1.18
CA ILE A 91 9.49 -21.59 0.21
C ILE A 91 8.12 -21.88 0.84
N SER A 92 8.10 -22.76 1.84
CA SER A 92 6.88 -22.99 2.61
C SER A 92 6.57 -21.82 3.54
N VAL A 93 5.30 -21.64 3.89
CA VAL A 93 4.87 -20.67 4.93
C VAL A 93 5.62 -20.92 6.24
N GLY A 94 5.80 -22.18 6.64
CA GLY A 94 6.54 -22.54 7.84
C GLY A 94 8.03 -22.15 7.78
N GLU A 95 8.67 -22.28 6.62
CA GLU A 95 10.04 -21.78 6.40
C GLU A 95 10.09 -20.25 6.42
N LEU A 96 9.13 -19.59 5.79
CA LEU A 96 9.06 -18.13 5.78
C LEU A 96 8.85 -17.56 7.19
N LYS A 97 7.97 -18.16 8.01
CA LYS A 97 7.79 -17.79 9.43
C LYS A 97 9.10 -17.92 10.22
N LYS A 98 9.90 -18.96 9.96
CA LYS A 98 11.22 -19.15 10.59
C LYS A 98 12.23 -18.10 10.13
N LEU A 99 12.23 -17.75 8.84
CA LEU A 99 13.11 -16.70 8.30
C LEU A 99 12.80 -15.34 8.93
N TYR A 100 11.54 -14.96 9.02
CA TYR A 100 11.13 -13.74 9.72
C TYR A 100 11.52 -13.77 11.20
N LYS A 101 11.26 -14.88 11.91
CA LYS A 101 11.70 -15.03 13.30
C LYS A 101 13.22 -14.93 13.48
N ALA A 102 14.00 -15.50 12.55
CA ALA A 102 15.46 -15.40 12.58
C ALA A 102 15.95 -13.98 12.22
N GLU A 103 15.26 -13.30 11.30
CA GLU A 103 15.52 -11.89 10.99
C GLU A 103 15.23 -11.01 12.21
N LYS A 104 14.16 -11.27 12.97
CA LYS A 104 13.88 -10.60 14.23
C LYS A 104 15.06 -10.68 15.19
N GLU A 105 15.57 -11.90 15.42
CA GLU A 105 16.73 -12.15 16.30
C GLU A 105 17.99 -11.42 15.81
N LEU A 106 18.15 -11.22 14.50
CA LEU A 106 19.27 -10.47 13.91
C LEU A 106 19.05 -8.95 13.90
N SER A 107 17.80 -8.49 13.77
CA SER A 107 17.42 -7.08 13.81
C SER A 107 17.49 -6.52 15.23
N ASP A 108 17.17 -7.34 16.24
CA ASP A 108 17.38 -7.04 17.67
C ASP A 108 18.89 -6.87 17.98
N LEU A 109 19.76 -7.40 17.12
CA LEU A 109 21.21 -7.24 17.14
C LEU A 109 21.73 -6.13 16.18
N GLY A 110 20.83 -5.40 15.52
CA GLY A 110 21.15 -4.25 14.65
C GLY A 110 21.37 -4.56 13.17
N TYR A 111 21.00 -5.75 12.67
CA TYR A 111 21.11 -6.14 11.27
C TYR A 111 19.73 -6.29 10.60
N VAL A 112 19.41 -5.48 9.57
CA VAL A 112 18.14 -5.55 8.81
C VAL A 112 18.37 -6.27 7.47
N TYR A 113 17.57 -7.28 7.10
CA TYR A 113 17.84 -8.11 5.90
C TYR A 113 16.67 -8.36 4.93
N LEU A 114 15.50 -7.75 5.10
CA LEU A 114 14.51 -7.62 4.02
C LEU A 114 14.37 -6.16 3.64
N SER A 115 14.66 -5.83 2.38
CA SER A 115 14.78 -4.46 1.92
C SER A 115 13.50 -3.65 2.22
N THR A 116 13.63 -2.69 3.13
CA THR A 116 12.74 -1.53 3.23
C THR A 116 13.06 -0.55 2.11
N ASP A 117 13.10 -1.06 0.87
CA ASP A 117 13.26 -0.19 -0.27
C ASP A 117 12.04 0.73 -0.30
N ASP A 118 12.31 2.03 -0.28
CA ASP A 118 11.28 3.05 -0.44
C ASP A 118 10.44 2.66 -1.64
N LYS A 119 9.15 2.37 -1.38
CA LYS A 119 8.21 2.06 -2.45
C LYS A 119 8.21 3.20 -3.48
N SER A 120 7.93 2.83 -4.73
CA SER A 120 8.08 3.76 -5.85
C SER A 120 7.32 5.06 -5.61
N THR A 121 7.97 6.18 -5.92
CA THR A 121 7.34 7.49 -6.00
C THR A 121 6.48 7.65 -7.26
N SER A 122 6.52 6.67 -8.17
CA SER A 122 5.84 6.70 -9.46
C SER A 122 4.76 5.64 -9.57
N VAL A 123 3.73 5.92 -10.37
CA VAL A 123 2.66 4.96 -10.68
C VAL A 123 3.22 3.78 -11.48
N PRO A 124 2.89 2.52 -11.14
CA PRO A 124 3.49 1.34 -11.78
C PRO A 124 3.15 1.22 -13.26
N THR A 125 4.09 0.63 -14.01
CA THR A 125 4.01 0.37 -15.46
C THR A 125 3.76 -1.10 -15.80
N LYS A 126 3.53 -1.94 -14.78
CA LYS A 126 3.29 -3.38 -14.92
C LYS A 126 1.95 -3.77 -14.30
N ILE A 127 1.28 -4.75 -14.91
CA ILE A 127 0.04 -5.35 -14.40
C ILE A 127 0.34 -6.76 -13.91
N MET A 128 0.07 -7.06 -12.64
CA MET A 128 0.01 -8.41 -12.10
C MET A 128 -1.43 -8.93 -12.21
N SER A 129 -1.61 -9.97 -13.00
CA SER A 129 -2.88 -10.67 -13.18
C SER A 129 -2.89 -11.88 -12.24
N LEU A 130 -3.75 -11.87 -11.24
CA LEU A 130 -3.87 -12.93 -10.24
C LEU A 130 -4.92 -13.95 -10.71
N ASP A 131 -4.52 -15.22 -10.84
CA ASP A 131 -5.47 -16.32 -11.05
C ASP A 131 -6.38 -16.48 -9.84
N TYR A 132 -7.52 -17.13 -10.03
CA TYR A 132 -8.42 -17.42 -8.91
C TYR A 132 -7.73 -18.31 -7.87
N GLY A 133 -7.83 -17.94 -6.59
CA GLY A 133 -7.09 -18.55 -5.49
C GLY A 133 -5.69 -17.97 -5.25
N ALA A 134 -5.21 -17.08 -6.13
CA ALA A 134 -3.92 -16.42 -5.97
C ALA A 134 -4.05 -15.13 -5.16
N SER A 135 -2.98 -14.82 -4.42
CA SER A 135 -2.89 -13.60 -3.63
C SER A 135 -1.45 -13.14 -3.48
N TYR A 136 -1.29 -11.85 -3.21
CA TYR A 136 -0.01 -11.19 -3.11
C TYR A 136 0.01 -10.28 -1.88
N SER A 137 1.12 -10.30 -1.16
CA SER A 137 1.45 -9.33 -0.13
C SER A 137 2.67 -8.52 -0.56
N SER A 138 2.61 -7.21 -0.37
CA SER A 138 3.72 -6.32 -0.71
C SER A 138 4.85 -6.38 0.31
N ASN A 139 6.07 -5.99 -0.11
CA ASN A 139 7.07 -5.56 0.86
C ASN A 139 6.59 -4.29 1.59
N LYS A 140 7.27 -3.97 2.69
CA LYS A 140 6.97 -2.82 3.55
C LYS A 140 7.23 -1.50 2.81
N PHE A 141 6.31 -0.56 2.98
CA PHE A 141 6.38 0.82 2.56
C PHE A 141 7.08 1.65 3.65
N THR A 142 7.88 2.62 3.19
CA THR A 142 8.55 3.64 4.00
C THR A 142 8.63 4.96 3.21
N GLY A 143 9.01 6.03 3.91
CA GLY A 143 9.34 7.32 3.29
C GLY A 143 8.19 8.33 3.25
N SER A 144 8.44 9.49 2.64
CA SER A 144 7.58 10.68 2.66
C SER A 144 6.98 11.06 1.29
N GLY A 145 5.78 11.63 1.30
CA GLY A 145 5.01 11.90 0.09
C GLY A 145 4.28 10.66 -0.43
N TRP A 146 3.72 10.73 -1.63
CA TRP A 146 3.02 9.59 -2.23
C TRP A 146 3.97 8.41 -2.49
N ARG A 147 3.50 7.21 -2.14
CA ARG A 147 4.17 5.93 -2.34
C ARG A 147 3.19 4.98 -3.02
N PHE A 148 3.63 4.32 -4.08
CA PHE A 148 2.81 3.45 -4.91
C PHE A 148 3.30 2.00 -4.85
N GLY A 149 2.36 1.07 -4.92
CA GLY A 149 2.66 -0.36 -5.06
C GLY A 149 3.40 -0.66 -6.37
N GLY A 150 4.12 -1.78 -6.39
CA GLY A 150 4.96 -2.18 -7.54
C GLY A 150 4.18 -2.59 -8.79
N PHE A 151 2.89 -2.87 -8.66
CA PHE A 151 2.04 -3.35 -9.75
C PHE A 151 0.66 -2.71 -9.70
N LEU A 152 0.02 -2.62 -10.87
CA LEU A 152 -1.44 -2.68 -10.93
C LEU A 152 -1.87 -4.15 -10.86
N PHE A 153 -2.98 -4.43 -10.20
CA PHE A 153 -3.51 -5.78 -10.03
C PHE A 153 -4.83 -5.93 -10.76
N LYS A 154 -5.06 -7.08 -11.39
CA LYS A 154 -6.36 -7.49 -11.91
C LYS A 154 -6.65 -8.95 -11.58
N ALA A 155 -7.90 -9.26 -11.29
CA ALA A 155 -8.38 -10.63 -11.19
C ALA A 155 -8.57 -11.24 -12.59
N ILE A 156 -8.09 -12.47 -12.78
CA ILE A 156 -8.32 -13.27 -13.99
C ILE A 156 -8.76 -14.68 -13.61
N ASN A 157 -9.36 -15.41 -14.56
CA ASN A 157 -9.76 -16.81 -14.38
C ASN A 157 -10.72 -17.04 -13.19
N SER A 158 -11.47 -16.01 -12.75
CA SER A 158 -12.49 -16.10 -11.70
C SER A 158 -13.90 -15.81 -12.23
N PRO A 159 -14.95 -16.43 -11.68
CA PRO A 159 -16.33 -16.15 -12.06
C PRO A 159 -16.77 -14.71 -11.76
N PHE A 160 -16.19 -14.10 -10.71
CA PHE A 160 -16.44 -12.73 -10.29
C PHE A 160 -15.08 -12.03 -10.14
N PRO A 161 -14.65 -11.21 -11.12
CA PRO A 161 -13.29 -10.66 -11.17
C PRO A 161 -13.13 -9.45 -10.24
N ASN A 162 -13.33 -9.68 -8.94
CA ASN A 162 -13.06 -8.73 -7.89
C ASN A 162 -11.77 -9.11 -7.18
N LEU A 163 -11.05 -8.08 -6.73
CA LEU A 163 -9.91 -8.23 -5.84
C LEU A 163 -10.32 -7.81 -4.44
N ILE A 164 -9.88 -8.59 -3.45
CA ILE A 164 -9.98 -8.27 -2.03
C ILE A 164 -8.68 -7.60 -1.62
N TRP A 165 -8.76 -6.41 -1.03
CA TRP A 165 -7.62 -5.63 -0.58
C TRP A 165 -7.68 -5.43 0.93
N SER A 166 -6.53 -5.47 1.59
CA SER A 166 -6.38 -5.01 2.97
C SER A 166 -5.09 -4.19 3.13
N SER A 167 -5.09 -3.32 4.13
CA SER A 167 -3.95 -2.48 4.50
C SER A 167 -3.62 -2.74 5.96
N HIS A 168 -2.33 -2.72 6.27
CA HIS A 168 -1.82 -3.02 7.61
C HIS A 168 -0.82 -1.96 8.04
N VAL A 169 -0.69 -1.73 9.35
CA VAL A 169 0.10 -0.65 10.01
C VAL A 169 -0.49 0.75 9.79
N ASP A 170 -0.80 1.10 8.54
CA ASP A 170 -1.46 2.36 8.17
C ASP A 170 -2.49 2.13 7.06
N SER A 171 -3.35 3.12 6.86
CA SER A 171 -4.37 3.09 5.81
C SER A 171 -3.78 3.46 4.44
N GLY A 172 -4.50 3.09 3.39
CA GLY A 172 -4.12 3.46 2.03
C GLY A 172 -5.32 3.68 1.12
N LEU A 173 -5.02 3.94 -0.15
CA LEU A 173 -5.98 4.11 -1.23
C LEU A 173 -5.80 3.00 -2.25
N VAL A 174 -6.91 2.53 -2.78
CA VAL A 174 -6.96 1.64 -3.94
C VAL A 174 -7.66 2.37 -5.09
N GLY A 175 -6.96 2.53 -6.21
CA GLY A 175 -7.45 3.31 -7.36
C GLY A 175 -7.04 2.74 -8.71
N THR A 176 -7.65 3.21 -9.79
CA THR A 176 -7.17 2.91 -11.17
C THR A 176 -5.85 3.63 -11.46
N LYS A 177 -5.16 3.25 -12.55
CA LYS A 177 -4.00 4.00 -13.06
C LYS A 177 -4.28 5.51 -13.21
N SER A 178 -5.46 5.87 -13.75
CA SER A 178 -5.83 7.27 -13.95
C SER A 178 -5.98 8.02 -12.62
N GLN A 179 -6.58 7.38 -11.61
CA GLN A 179 -6.73 7.95 -10.27
C GLN A 179 -5.40 8.11 -9.56
N ALA A 180 -4.51 7.12 -9.70
CA ALA A 180 -3.15 7.15 -9.18
C ALA A 180 -2.31 8.26 -9.84
N ASN A 181 -2.36 8.38 -11.17
CA ASN A 181 -1.67 9.46 -11.91
C ASN A 181 -2.20 10.83 -11.48
N TYR A 182 -3.52 11.00 -11.39
CA TYR A 182 -4.10 12.26 -10.92
C TYR A 182 -3.62 12.60 -9.51
N THR A 183 -3.58 11.63 -8.60
CA THR A 183 -3.11 11.81 -7.23
C THR A 183 -1.61 12.18 -7.19
N HIS A 184 -0.80 11.49 -7.99
CA HIS A 184 0.63 11.78 -8.16
C HIS A 184 0.87 13.21 -8.66
N ASP A 185 0.18 13.60 -9.74
CA ASP A 185 0.41 14.87 -10.44
C ASP A 185 -0.10 16.08 -9.65
N ASN A 186 -1.08 15.89 -8.77
CA ASN A 186 -1.66 16.98 -7.97
C ASN A 186 -1.04 17.11 -6.56
N GLY A 187 -0.14 16.20 -6.17
CA GLY A 187 0.88 16.36 -5.11
C GLY A 187 0.42 16.67 -3.68
N SER A 188 -0.86 16.93 -3.43
CA SER A 188 -1.40 17.38 -2.15
C SER A 188 -2.20 16.27 -1.47
N GLN A 189 -2.04 16.14 -0.15
CA GLN A 189 -2.81 15.23 0.70
C GLN A 189 -4.33 15.50 0.63
N SER A 190 -4.75 16.68 0.15
CA SER A 190 -6.17 17.06 0.02
C SER A 190 -6.76 16.73 -1.35
N VAL A 191 -5.95 16.29 -2.32
CA VAL A 191 -6.38 16.01 -3.70
C VAL A 191 -5.95 14.60 -4.07
N TYR A 192 -6.75 13.64 -3.64
CA TYR A 192 -6.58 12.23 -3.96
C TYR A 192 -7.85 11.67 -4.59
N GLN A 193 -7.67 10.62 -5.39
CA GLN A 193 -8.77 9.78 -5.87
C GLN A 193 -8.53 8.34 -5.44
N GLY A 194 -9.55 7.50 -5.50
CA GLY A 194 -9.50 6.11 -5.06
C GLY A 194 -10.46 5.84 -3.91
N VAL A 195 -10.45 4.59 -3.43
CA VAL A 195 -11.26 4.15 -2.30
C VAL A 195 -10.32 3.84 -1.14
N PHE A 196 -10.67 4.33 0.06
CA PHE A 196 -9.88 4.03 1.25
C PHE A 196 -9.98 2.56 1.62
N VAL A 197 -8.83 2.00 1.97
CA VAL A 197 -8.70 0.75 2.70
C VAL A 197 -8.11 1.09 4.06
N ASN A 198 -8.96 1.11 5.08
CA ASN A 198 -8.52 1.37 6.45
C ASN A 198 -7.75 0.16 6.98
N VAL A 199 -6.94 0.39 8.01
CA VAL A 199 -6.24 -0.70 8.73
C VAL A 199 -7.25 -1.77 9.16
N ASP A 200 -6.89 -3.02 8.90
CA ASP A 200 -7.67 -4.22 9.24
C ASP A 200 -9.07 -4.29 8.60
N GLN A 201 -9.32 -3.49 7.55
CA GLN A 201 -10.51 -3.62 6.71
C GLN A 201 -10.20 -4.33 5.40
N ARG A 202 -11.16 -5.15 4.97
CA ARG A 202 -11.17 -5.74 3.63
C ARG A 202 -12.06 -4.94 2.69
N LEU A 203 -11.50 -4.54 1.56
CA LEU A 203 -12.16 -3.81 0.49
C LEU A 203 -12.25 -4.70 -0.75
N SER A 204 -13.47 -4.99 -1.21
CA SER A 204 -13.70 -5.67 -2.49
C SER A 204 -13.89 -4.66 -3.60
N VAL A 205 -13.01 -4.67 -4.60
CA VAL A 205 -13.09 -3.78 -5.76
C VAL A 205 -12.81 -4.54 -7.06
N SER A 206 -13.55 -4.18 -8.10
CA SER A 206 -13.33 -4.68 -9.47
C SER A 206 -12.36 -3.80 -10.25
N ASN A 207 -12.04 -4.26 -11.46
CA ASN A 207 -11.14 -3.64 -12.44
C ASN A 207 -9.67 -3.67 -12.01
N THR A 208 -8.81 -3.19 -12.90
CA THR A 208 -7.36 -3.08 -12.66
C THR A 208 -7.08 -1.92 -11.69
N ARG A 209 -6.44 -2.20 -10.55
CA ARG A 209 -6.22 -1.23 -9.46
C ARG A 209 -4.80 -1.25 -8.92
N VAL A 210 -4.37 -0.18 -8.29
CA VAL A 210 -3.09 -0.04 -7.60
C VAL A 210 -3.33 0.49 -6.19
N TYR A 211 -2.52 0.02 -5.24
CA TYR A 211 -2.44 0.56 -3.89
C TYR A 211 -1.46 1.73 -3.82
N TYR A 212 -1.82 2.79 -3.11
CA TYR A 212 -0.91 3.89 -2.79
C TYR A 212 -1.27 4.55 -1.46
N SER A 213 -0.27 5.10 -0.79
CA SER A 213 -0.44 5.80 0.48
C SER A 213 0.44 7.05 0.54
N TYR A 214 0.05 8.04 1.33
CA TYR A 214 0.77 9.30 1.49
C TYR A 214 1.57 9.27 2.79
N SER A 215 2.89 9.34 2.68
CA SER A 215 3.85 9.30 3.79
C SER A 215 3.55 8.15 4.78
N PRO A 216 3.40 6.91 4.30
CA PRO A 216 2.94 5.80 5.13
C PRO A 216 3.81 5.65 6.38
N LYS A 217 3.22 5.22 7.49
CA LYS A 217 4.02 4.76 8.64
C LYS A 217 4.98 3.67 8.18
N ASP A 218 6.21 3.73 8.66
CA ASP A 218 7.22 2.75 8.29
C ASP A 218 6.70 1.35 8.65
N GLY A 219 6.82 0.41 7.71
CA GLY A 219 6.26 -0.92 7.85
C GLY A 219 4.90 -1.16 7.21
N THR A 220 4.24 -0.13 6.69
CA THR A 220 2.94 -0.28 6.02
C THR A 220 3.03 -1.25 4.88
N TYR A 221 2.10 -2.19 4.77
CA TYR A 221 2.01 -3.09 3.62
C TYR A 221 0.54 -3.35 3.30
N TYR A 222 0.30 -3.74 2.06
CA TYR A 222 -1.02 -4.17 1.60
C TYR A 222 -0.99 -5.62 1.14
N PHE A 223 -2.16 -6.24 1.24
CA PHE A 223 -2.50 -7.52 0.64
C PHE A 223 -3.55 -7.33 -0.44
N VAL A 224 -3.47 -8.17 -1.48
CA VAL A 224 -4.45 -8.26 -2.54
C VAL A 224 -4.65 -9.71 -2.98
N GLY A 225 -5.89 -10.16 -3.02
CA GLY A 225 -6.25 -11.53 -3.42
C GLY A 225 -7.37 -11.58 -4.44
N ASN A 226 -7.26 -12.50 -5.41
CA ASN A 226 -8.38 -12.97 -6.23
C ASN A 226 -8.95 -14.22 -5.58
N VAL A 227 -9.52 -14.04 -4.39
CA VAL A 227 -10.00 -15.09 -3.50
C VAL A 227 -11.43 -14.79 -3.08
N ASP A 228 -12.12 -15.80 -2.55
CA ASP A 228 -13.46 -15.59 -1.99
C ASP A 228 -13.39 -14.62 -0.80
N SER A 229 -14.43 -13.78 -0.66
CA SER A 229 -14.52 -12.79 0.43
C SER A 229 -14.71 -13.39 1.82
N LYS A 230 -14.78 -14.72 1.92
CA LYS A 230 -14.97 -15.50 3.15
C LYS A 230 -13.74 -16.37 3.41
N LEU A 231 -12.67 -15.76 3.88
CA LEU A 231 -11.68 -16.41 4.73
C LEU A 231 -11.78 -15.81 6.12
#